data_AF-A0A160PEZ2-F1
#
_entry.id   AF-A0A160PEZ2-F1
#
_cell.length_a   1.000
_cell.length_b   1.000
_cell.length_c   1.000
_cell.angle_alpha   90.00
_cell.angle_beta   90.00
_cell.angle_gamma   90.00
#
_symmetry.space_group_name_H-M   'P 1'
#
loop_
_entity.id
_entity.type
_entity.pdbx_description
1 polymer ?
#
loop_
_entity_poly.entity_id
_entity_poly.type
_entity_poly.pdbx_seq_one_letter_code
_entity_poly.pdbx_strand_id
1 'polypeptide(L)'
;MSDLAFRAVPNSTLRLSAATVLGAAPTLANLPAGSGTQVRIYNRGSVPVSIEFGAKADMALPVLPVAGGAAGAQSIPPGAVEVQTLQQGQRHVAIAVASGTPDVEITTGSGI
;
A
#
# COMPACT_ATOMS: atom_id res chain seq x y z
N MET A 1 4.27 16.95 -14.48
CA MET A 1 4.12 15.49 -14.33
C MET A 1 2.67 15.19 -14.62
N SER A 2 2.36 14.50 -15.71
CA SER A 2 0.99 14.12 -16.04
C SER A 2 0.49 13.14 -14.98
N ASP A 3 -0.48 13.57 -14.20
CA ASP A 3 -1.26 12.77 -13.28
C ASP A 3 -2.03 11.74 -14.13
N LEU A 4 -1.44 10.57 -14.35
CA LEU A 4 -2.12 9.49 -15.09
C LEU A 4 -3.38 9.16 -14.31
N ALA A 5 -4.57 9.39 -14.90
CA ALA A 5 -5.80 9.31 -14.13
C ALA A 5 -6.03 7.87 -13.64
N PHE A 6 -6.12 7.69 -12.32
CA PHE A 6 -6.35 6.38 -11.73
C PHE A 6 -7.76 5.87 -12.07
N ARG A 7 -7.85 4.72 -12.74
CA ARG A 7 -9.11 4.00 -12.94
C ARG A 7 -9.15 2.76 -12.05
N ALA A 8 -10.03 2.76 -11.06
CA ALA A 8 -10.22 1.63 -10.16
C ALA A 8 -10.77 0.40 -10.90
N VAL A 9 -10.26 -0.77 -10.54
CA VAL A 9 -10.89 -2.05 -10.89
C VAL A 9 -12.07 -2.29 -9.93
N PRO A 10 -13.24 -2.72 -10.42
CA PRO A 10 -14.37 -3.05 -9.55
C PRO A 10 -14.03 -4.08 -8.47
N ASN A 11 -14.59 -3.91 -7.26
CA ASN A 11 -14.46 -4.83 -6.14
C ASN A 11 -13.02 -5.18 -5.75
N SER A 12 -12.07 -4.26 -5.97
CA SER A 12 -10.64 -4.47 -5.73
C SER A 12 -10.12 -3.85 -4.42
N THR A 13 -10.99 -3.21 -3.65
CA THR A 13 -10.61 -2.51 -2.42
C THR A 13 -10.37 -3.52 -1.29
N LEU A 14 -9.12 -3.57 -0.83
CA LEU A 14 -8.71 -4.27 0.37
C LEU A 14 -8.72 -3.28 1.54
N ARG A 15 -9.33 -3.67 2.66
CA ARG A 15 -9.30 -2.91 3.92
C ARG A 15 -8.40 -3.60 4.92
N LEU A 16 -7.49 -2.84 5.53
CA LEU A 16 -6.51 -3.35 6.48
C LEU A 16 -6.50 -2.51 7.76
N SER A 17 -6.71 -3.16 8.89
CA SER A 17 -6.46 -2.61 10.22
C SER A 17 -5.17 -3.24 10.79
N ALA A 18 -4.06 -2.49 10.83
CA ALA A 18 -2.75 -2.99 11.29
C ALA A 18 -2.73 -3.37 12.79
N ALA A 19 -1.83 -4.21 13.32
CA ALA A 19 -0.46 -4.52 12.94
C ALA A 19 -0.30 -5.72 11.98
N THR A 20 0.57 -5.61 10.97
CA THR A 20 1.05 -6.80 10.27
C THR A 20 1.98 -7.61 11.17
N VAL A 21 1.60 -8.85 11.44
CA VAL A 21 2.52 -9.88 11.91
C VAL A 21 3.46 -10.23 10.76
N LEU A 22 4.74 -10.51 11.04
CA LEU A 22 5.70 -11.03 10.05
C LEU A 22 5.07 -12.22 9.30
N GLY A 23 4.97 -12.13 7.96
CA GLY A 23 4.33 -13.13 7.10
C GLY A 23 2.83 -12.91 6.82
N ALA A 24 2.17 -11.95 7.47
CA ALA A 24 0.80 -11.54 7.17
C ALA A 24 0.79 -10.44 6.08
N ALA A 25 1.20 -10.80 4.86
CA ALA A 25 1.09 -9.93 3.70
C ALA A 25 -0.11 -10.35 2.82
N PRO A 26 -1.30 -9.73 3.00
CA PRO A 26 -2.48 -10.03 2.18
C PRO A 26 -2.22 -9.76 0.71
N THR A 27 -2.85 -10.58 -0.14
CA THR A 27 -2.81 -10.44 -1.59
C THR A 27 -3.76 -9.32 -2.01
N LEU A 28 -3.32 -8.46 -2.94
CA LEU A 28 -4.16 -7.47 -3.59
C LEU A 28 -5.20 -8.14 -4.49
N ALA A 29 -6.44 -7.67 -4.42
CA ALA A 29 -7.53 -8.21 -5.22
C ALA A 29 -7.54 -7.62 -6.65
N ASN A 30 -7.94 -8.45 -7.62
CA ASN A 30 -8.23 -8.05 -9.00
C ASN A 30 -7.12 -7.21 -9.68
N LEU A 31 -5.86 -7.59 -9.47
CA LEU A 31 -4.70 -6.98 -10.13
C LEU A 31 -4.88 -7.02 -11.67
N PRO A 32 -4.85 -5.87 -12.37
CA PRO A 32 -4.88 -5.84 -13.83
C PRO A 32 -3.78 -6.69 -14.45
N ALA A 33 -4.08 -7.29 -15.61
CA ALA A 33 -3.09 -8.01 -16.40
C ALA A 33 -2.26 -7.01 -17.24
N GLY A 34 -0.94 -7.12 -17.19
CA GLY A 34 -0.02 -6.29 -17.98
C GLY A 34 0.93 -5.44 -17.13
N SER A 35 1.63 -4.51 -17.79
CA SER A 35 2.39 -3.45 -17.14
C SER A 35 1.44 -2.30 -16.76
N GLY A 36 1.76 -1.56 -15.68
CA GLY A 36 0.99 -0.36 -15.31
C GLY A 36 -0.13 -0.56 -14.27
N THR A 37 -0.11 -1.66 -13.52
CA THR A 37 -0.95 -1.79 -12.32
C THR A 37 -0.68 -0.62 -11.39
N GLN A 38 -1.74 0.08 -11.00
CA GLN A 38 -1.70 1.12 -10.00
C GLN A 38 -2.49 0.70 -8.77
N VAL A 39 -2.12 1.26 -7.63
CA VAL A 39 -2.90 1.19 -6.40
C VAL A 39 -3.20 2.60 -5.93
N ARG A 40 -4.45 2.83 -5.55
CA ARG A 40 -4.84 4.00 -4.78
C ARG A 40 -4.94 3.62 -3.32
N ILE A 41 -4.22 4.35 -2.49
CA ILE A 41 -4.09 4.11 -1.07
C ILE A 41 -4.75 5.27 -0.34
N TYR A 42 -5.62 4.96 0.63
CA TYR A 42 -6.26 5.95 1.48
C TYR A 42 -6.09 5.57 2.94
N ASN A 43 -5.42 6.43 3.72
CA ASN A 43 -5.28 6.25 5.16
C ASN A 43 -6.47 6.91 5.89
N ARG A 44 -7.43 6.09 6.30
CA ARG A 44 -8.60 6.46 7.11
C ARG A 44 -8.32 6.47 8.61
N GLY A 45 -7.14 6.00 9.00
CA GLY A 45 -6.72 5.91 10.38
C GLY A 45 -6.44 7.28 11.01
N SER A 46 -6.02 7.23 12.28
CA SER A 46 -5.66 8.42 13.06
C SER A 46 -4.16 8.68 13.14
N VAL A 47 -3.34 7.79 12.55
CA VAL A 47 -1.87 7.86 12.61
C VAL A 47 -1.23 7.60 11.25
N PRO A 48 -0.03 8.12 10.98
CA PRO A 48 0.71 7.79 9.76
C PRO A 48 0.97 6.28 9.65
N VAL A 49 0.86 5.76 8.43
CA VAL A 49 1.13 4.34 8.12
C VAL A 49 2.30 4.21 7.18
N SER A 50 3.05 3.11 7.32
CA SER A 50 4.11 2.73 6.38
C SER A 50 3.67 1.53 5.56
N ILE A 51 3.91 1.56 4.25
CA ILE A 51 3.42 0.55 3.33
C ILE A 51 4.55 0.01 2.47
N GLU A 52 4.56 -1.31 2.29
CA GLU A 52 5.44 -2.03 1.39
C GLU A 52 4.61 -2.89 0.43
N PHE A 53 4.96 -2.87 -0.86
CA PHE A 53 4.40 -3.74 -1.89
C PHE A 53 5.48 -4.67 -2.41
N GLY A 54 5.17 -5.96 -2.56
CA GLY A 54 6.19 -6.94 -2.93
C GLY A 54 5.65 -8.32 -3.27
N ALA A 55 6.58 -9.24 -3.53
CA ALA A 55 6.31 -10.67 -3.42
C ALA A 55 6.36 -11.05 -1.93
N LYS A 56 5.44 -11.91 -1.49
CA LYS A 56 5.26 -12.21 -0.06
C LYS A 56 6.55 -12.68 0.64
N ALA A 57 7.42 -13.40 -0.06
CA ALA A 57 8.68 -13.93 0.50
C ALA A 57 9.76 -12.86 0.69
N ASP A 58 9.70 -11.77 -0.08
CA ASP A 58 10.69 -10.69 -0.07
C ASP A 58 10.28 -9.53 0.86
N MET A 59 9.04 -9.55 1.36
CA MET A 59 8.50 -8.48 2.19
C MET A 59 9.11 -8.51 3.58
N ALA A 60 9.61 -7.35 4.00
CA ALA A 60 10.49 -7.23 5.13
C ALA A 60 10.00 -6.27 6.22
N LEU A 61 8.76 -5.77 6.20
CA LEU A 61 8.31 -4.79 7.21
C LEU A 61 8.23 -5.33 8.66
N PRO A 62 9.15 -4.88 9.56
CA PRO A 62 8.75 -4.47 10.89
C PRO A 62 9.42 -3.17 11.39
N VAL A 63 9.90 -2.28 10.50
CA VAL A 63 10.51 -1.00 10.92
C VAL A 63 9.71 0.18 10.37
N LEU A 64 9.15 0.95 11.31
CA LEU A 64 8.57 2.25 11.02
C LEU A 64 9.70 3.19 10.54
N PRO A 65 9.52 3.95 9.46
CA PRO A 65 10.44 5.00 9.11
C PRO A 65 10.48 5.99 10.28
N VAL A 66 11.55 5.91 11.06
CA VAL A 66 11.96 6.98 11.96
C VAL A 66 12.47 8.11 11.06
N ALA A 67 12.17 9.37 11.38
CA ALA A 67 12.68 10.49 10.61
C ALA A 67 14.20 10.38 10.42
N GLY A 68 14.67 10.25 9.17
CA GLY A 68 16.09 10.07 8.83
C GLY A 68 16.58 8.61 8.70
N GLY A 69 15.73 7.60 8.85
CA GLY A 69 16.06 6.19 8.66
C GLY A 69 16.10 5.78 7.17
N ALA A 70 17.09 4.98 6.80
CA ALA A 70 17.27 4.49 5.44
C ALA A 70 16.26 3.37 5.08
N ALA A 71 15.86 3.40 3.80
CA ALA A 71 15.15 2.39 3.01
C ALA A 71 13.60 2.51 2.92
N GLY A 72 13.14 3.17 1.85
CA GLY A 72 12.00 2.72 1.03
C GLY A 72 10.58 2.79 1.58
N ALA A 73 10.37 3.01 2.88
CA ALA A 73 9.03 3.07 3.46
C ALA A 73 8.38 4.43 3.19
N GLN A 74 7.39 4.46 2.28
CA GLN A 74 6.55 5.64 2.07
C GLN A 74 5.59 5.77 3.28
N SER A 75 5.68 6.91 3.98
CA SER A 75 4.76 7.25 5.07
C SER A 75 3.54 7.97 4.51
N ILE A 76 2.34 7.51 4.85
CA ILE A 76 1.07 8.09 4.38
C ILE A 76 0.35 8.70 5.59
N PRO A 77 0.25 10.03 5.69
CA PRO A 77 -0.45 10.70 6.78
C PRO A 77 -1.94 10.35 6.85
N PRO A 78 -2.59 10.53 8.02
CA PRO A 78 -4.04 10.45 8.15
C PRO A 78 -4.75 11.35 7.13
N GLY A 79 -5.78 10.82 6.46
CA GLY A 79 -6.56 11.54 5.45
C GLY A 79 -5.89 11.69 4.08
N ALA A 80 -4.63 11.28 3.93
CA ALA A 80 -3.92 11.37 2.65
C ALA A 80 -4.36 10.26 1.68
N VAL A 81 -4.38 10.61 0.39
CA VAL A 81 -4.61 9.69 -0.73
C VAL A 81 -3.38 9.70 -1.63
N GLU A 82 -2.84 8.51 -1.89
CA GLU A 82 -1.67 8.32 -2.73
C GLU A 82 -1.97 7.35 -3.87
N VAL A 83 -1.37 7.57 -5.04
CA VAL A 83 -1.45 6.64 -6.17
C VAL A 83 -0.04 6.19 -6.52
N GLN A 84 0.17 4.87 -6.54
CA GLN A 84 1.46 4.27 -6.84
C GLN A 84 1.35 3.27 -7.98
N THR A 85 2.32 3.30 -8.90
CA THR A 85 2.46 2.26 -9.93
C THR A 85 3.28 1.12 -9.37
N LEU A 86 2.75 -0.10 -9.44
CA LEU A 86 3.41 -1.32 -8.98
C LEU A 86 4.29 -1.91 -10.09
N GLN A 87 5.41 -2.49 -9.68
CA GLN A 87 6.25 -3.30 -10.55
C GLN A 87 5.59 -4.66 -10.84
N GLN A 88 5.97 -5.27 -11.95
CA GLN A 88 5.48 -6.60 -12.31
C GLN A 88 5.83 -7.61 -11.21
N GLY A 89 4.83 -8.39 -10.76
CA GLY A 89 5.02 -9.40 -9.72
C GLY A 89 4.79 -8.91 -8.29
N GLN A 90 4.64 -7.60 -8.06
CA GLN A 90 4.20 -7.07 -6.77
C GLN A 90 2.69 -7.32 -6.59
N ARG A 91 2.36 -8.27 -5.72
CA ARG A 91 0.96 -8.73 -5.52
C ARG A 91 0.49 -8.67 -4.08
N HIS A 92 1.41 -8.46 -3.15
CA HIS A 92 1.14 -8.44 -1.73
C HIS A 92 1.42 -7.07 -1.16
N VAL A 93 0.78 -6.77 -0.04
CA VAL A 93 0.97 -5.53 0.70
C VAL A 93 1.10 -5.80 2.19
N ALA A 94 1.93 -5.02 2.86
CA ALA A 94 2.07 -5.01 4.31
C ALA A 94 2.01 -3.58 4.83
N ILE A 95 1.49 -3.41 6.04
CA ILE A 95 1.30 -2.09 6.67
C ILE A 95 1.79 -2.08 8.12
N ALA A 96 2.61 -1.10 8.47
CA ALA A 96 3.14 -0.93 9.83
C ALA A 96 2.73 0.43 10.43
N VAL A 97 2.44 0.45 11.74
CA VAL A 97 2.17 1.66 12.54
C VAL A 97 2.84 1.60 13.91
N ALA A 98 3.20 2.77 14.47
CA ALA A 98 3.86 2.90 15.77
C ALA A 98 2.91 2.67 16.95
N SER A 99 1.76 3.33 16.91
CA SER A 99 0.69 3.27 17.89
C SER A 99 -0.52 4.02 17.31
N GLY A 100 -1.74 3.73 17.77
CA GLY A 100 -2.97 4.37 17.27
C GLY A 100 -3.80 3.45 16.37
N THR A 101 -4.78 4.01 15.65
CA THR A 101 -5.70 3.23 14.81
C THR A 101 -5.24 3.26 13.35
N PRO A 102 -4.67 2.16 12.84
CA PRO A 102 -4.50 1.93 11.41
C PRO A 102 -5.83 1.53 10.77
N ASP A 103 -6.28 2.28 9.77
CA ASP A 103 -7.36 1.87 8.87
C ASP A 103 -6.98 2.33 7.46
N VAL A 104 -6.60 1.39 6.61
CA VAL A 104 -6.09 1.68 5.25
C VAL A 104 -6.93 0.97 4.22
N GLU A 105 -7.40 1.73 3.23
CA GLU A 105 -8.05 1.19 2.04
C GLU A 105 -7.07 1.22 0.88
N ILE A 106 -6.87 0.07 0.23
CA ILE A 106 -6.01 -0.08 -0.94
C ILE A 106 -6.87 -0.61 -2.08
N THR A 107 -6.99 0.17 -3.15
CA THR A 107 -7.81 -0.17 -4.33
C THR A 107 -6.88 -0.38 -5.52
N THR A 108 -6.96 -1.52 -6.19
CA THR A 108 -6.19 -1.75 -7.42
C THR A 108 -6.87 -1.08 -8.61
N GLY A 109 -6.06 -0.69 -9.60
CA GLY A 109 -6.49 0.06 -10.76
C GLY A 109 -5.42 0.07 -11.84
N SER A 110 -5.68 0.84 -12.88
CA SER A 110 -4.73 1.10 -13.98
C SER A 110 -4.60 2.62 -14.19
N GLY A 111 -3.40 3.07 -14.53
CA GLY A 111 -3.19 4.43 -15.02
C GLY A 111 -3.59 4.51 -16.50
N ILE A 112 -4.22 5.62 -16.90
CA ILE A 112 -4.49 5.96 -18.31
C ILE A 112 -3.49 6.97 -18.85
#